data_AF-A0A4Z2FH77-F1
#
_entry.id   AF-A0A4Z2FH77-F1
#
_cell.length_a   1.000
_cell.length_b   1.000
_cell.length_c   1.000
_cell.angle_alpha   90.00
_cell.angle_beta   90.00
_cell.angle_gamma   90.00
#
_symmetry.space_group_name_H-M   'P 1'
#
loop_
_entity.id
_entity.type
_entity.pdbx_description
1 polymer ?
#
loop_
_entity_poly.entity_id
_entity_poly.type
_entity_poly.pdbx_seq_one_letter_code
_entity_poly.pdbx_strand_id
1 'polypeptide(L)'
;MNAVADWLVLNRDKIEKGVEIMGQASEVLASTVGQLHPILEAVFVASAEILSNPDSKEARYLTQQFELVNQQLEGIQDEIDKIALELQRSSLNKQNFDREAQMLSQYEKFQDFVNAKPKFKEKKMEKFLSHYENTDADLNLDALYNAVVGDSAAGDPLLETVVATEQRSRRPVEDFCARLKKLFVVGIIAVMGHSALKEGAVGEEMVKKWQGRMEEVETRMKAAVDDCKDNFADQAKLDVELLLQENPGAVNRDFTKSLLESLVKKYDWVNWSIRAFSDKERIFFFNWLAGKKCHGSGGANWFDVLTRSKVKVVVSFCVDPKPIDKSQIQEQIEAQKMKGNMIDVALALNKSFPNCLVHAVSHYKEVVESNNFHEDCYYYGKHKRASLCIHSE
;
A
#
# COMPACT_ATOMS: atom_id res chain seq x y z
N MET A 1 11.15 45.62 1.32
CA MET A 1 11.44 44.23 1.72
C MET A 1 10.80 43.34 0.68
N ASN A 2 11.53 42.36 0.15
CA ASN A 2 11.09 41.53 -0.97
C ASN A 2 10.21 40.40 -0.40
N ALA A 3 8.90 40.41 -0.69
CA ALA A 3 7.95 39.42 -0.16
C ALA A 3 8.35 37.97 -0.47
N VAL A 4 9.03 37.75 -1.59
CA VAL A 4 9.57 36.44 -1.99
C VAL A 4 10.72 35.99 -1.10
N ALA A 5 11.62 36.91 -0.73
CA ALA A 5 12.75 36.60 0.14
C ALA A 5 12.29 36.21 1.55
N ASP A 6 11.30 36.94 2.10
CA ASP A 6 10.72 36.64 3.41
C ASP A 6 9.97 35.29 3.40
N TRP A 7 9.25 34.98 2.32
CA TRP A 7 8.57 33.68 2.15
C TRP A 7 9.57 32.52 2.06
N LEU A 8 10.69 32.69 1.34
CA LEU A 8 11.71 31.66 1.19
C LEU A 8 12.38 31.30 2.52
N VAL A 9 12.65 32.29 3.37
CA VAL A 9 13.22 32.06 4.72
C VAL A 9 12.30 31.17 5.57
N LEU A 10 10.99 31.29 5.42
CA LEU A 10 10.00 30.54 6.20
C LEU A 10 9.70 29.13 5.66
N ASN A 11 9.96 28.89 4.36
CA ASN A 11 9.48 27.69 3.68
C ASN A 11 10.59 26.80 3.11
N ARG A 12 11.85 27.22 3.12
CA ARG A 12 12.99 26.45 2.59
C ARG A 12 13.00 24.98 3.05
N ASP A 13 13.03 24.74 4.35
CA ASP A 13 13.11 23.36 4.90
C ASP A 13 11.90 22.52 4.50
N LYS A 14 10.73 23.16 4.35
CA LYS A 14 9.50 22.49 3.93
C LYS A 14 9.53 22.12 2.45
N ILE A 15 10.12 22.97 1.61
CA ILE A 15 10.31 22.71 0.17
C ILE A 15 11.28 21.54 0.01
N GLU A 16 12.42 21.57 0.70
CA GLU A 16 13.43 20.50 0.66
C GLU A 16 12.82 19.16 1.10
N LYS A 17 12.04 19.16 2.19
CA LYS A 17 11.30 17.96 2.65
C LYS A 17 10.25 17.50 1.63
N GLY A 18 9.52 18.43 1.01
CA GLY A 18 8.55 18.09 -0.02
C GLY A 18 9.19 17.40 -1.22
N VAL A 19 10.32 17.93 -1.70
CA VAL A 19 11.11 17.34 -2.80
C VAL A 19 11.54 15.92 -2.43
N GLU A 20 12.01 15.70 -1.20
CA GLU A 20 12.35 14.36 -0.71
C GLU A 20 11.16 13.41 -0.78
N ILE A 21 9.98 13.83 -0.31
CA ILE A 21 8.74 13.04 -0.32
C ILE A 21 8.30 12.67 -1.73
N MET A 22 8.50 13.55 -2.71
CA MET A 22 8.21 13.25 -4.11
C MET A 22 9.11 12.14 -4.66
N GLY A 23 10.34 12.04 -4.15
CA GLY A 23 11.29 10.97 -4.48
C GLY A 23 11.14 9.71 -3.65
N GLN A 24 10.38 9.74 -2.55
CA GLN A 24 10.17 8.57 -1.71
C GLN A 24 9.28 7.54 -2.42
N ALA A 25 9.66 6.28 -2.26
CA ALA A 25 8.84 5.16 -2.69
C ALA A 25 7.52 5.08 -1.92
N SER A 26 6.66 4.18 -2.37
CA SER A 26 5.26 4.03 -2.00
C SER A 26 4.95 3.71 -0.52
N GLU A 27 5.97 3.49 0.32
CA GLU A 27 5.84 2.93 1.67
C GLU A 27 5.28 3.89 2.74
N VAL A 28 5.20 5.20 2.49
CA VAL A 28 4.97 6.19 3.55
C VAL A 28 3.76 7.10 3.34
N LEU A 29 2.75 6.66 2.58
CA LEU A 29 1.56 7.49 2.23
C LEU A 29 0.91 8.17 3.44
N ALA A 30 0.80 7.48 4.58
CA ALA A 30 0.20 8.03 5.79
C ALA A 30 0.93 9.25 6.37
N SER A 31 2.25 9.33 6.20
CA SER A 31 3.03 10.47 6.69
C SER A 31 3.07 11.63 5.70
N THR A 32 2.61 11.43 4.45
CA THR A 32 2.80 12.39 3.36
C THR A 32 1.63 13.35 3.14
N VAL A 33 0.47 13.11 3.77
CA VAL A 33 -0.73 13.94 3.60
C VAL A 33 -0.43 15.41 3.92
N GLY A 34 -0.72 16.30 2.98
CA GLY A 34 -0.51 17.75 3.08
C GLY A 34 0.96 18.19 2.98
N GLN A 35 1.92 17.28 2.90
CA GLN A 35 3.35 17.62 2.88
C GLN A 35 3.84 18.13 1.52
N LEU A 36 3.01 18.02 0.47
CA LEU A 36 3.30 18.59 -0.84
C LEU A 36 2.90 20.07 -0.98
N HIS A 37 2.11 20.64 -0.04
CA HIS A 37 1.69 22.05 -0.10
C HIS A 37 2.85 23.03 -0.31
N PRO A 38 3.99 22.93 0.39
CA PRO A 38 5.12 23.85 0.22
C PRO A 38 5.76 23.78 -1.17
N ILE A 39 5.75 22.61 -1.81
CA ILE A 39 6.25 22.47 -3.19
C ILE A 39 5.30 23.17 -4.16
N LEU A 40 4.00 22.93 -4.02
CA LEU A 40 2.99 23.58 -4.86
C LEU A 40 3.04 25.11 -4.71
N GLU A 41 3.26 25.61 -3.49
CA GLU A 41 3.51 27.03 -3.24
C GLU A 41 4.84 27.51 -3.84
N ALA A 42 5.90 26.72 -3.80
CA ALA A 42 7.17 27.09 -4.43
C ALA A 42 7.04 27.22 -5.94
N VAL A 43 6.33 26.29 -6.60
CA VAL A 43 6.00 26.36 -8.03
C VAL A 43 5.22 27.64 -8.34
N PHE A 44 4.25 27.98 -7.49
CA PHE A 44 3.48 29.22 -7.57
C PHE A 44 4.36 30.47 -7.49
N VAL A 45 5.18 30.60 -6.45
CA VAL A 45 6.06 31.76 -6.24
C VAL A 45 7.09 31.85 -7.37
N ALA A 46 7.62 30.71 -7.83
CA ALA A 46 8.57 30.63 -8.93
C ALA A 46 7.99 31.16 -10.25
N SER A 47 6.77 30.74 -10.59
CA SER A 47 6.13 31.07 -11.86
C SER A 47 5.91 32.58 -11.99
N ALA A 48 5.50 33.26 -10.91
CA ALA A 48 5.31 34.71 -10.88
C ALA A 48 6.65 35.49 -10.90
N GLU A 49 7.65 35.04 -10.12
CA GLU A 49 8.94 35.73 -10.00
C GLU A 49 9.81 35.56 -11.25
N ILE A 50 9.82 34.37 -11.88
CA ILE A 50 10.57 34.10 -13.12
C ILE A 50 10.06 34.96 -14.29
N LEU A 51 8.76 35.27 -14.33
CA LEU A 51 8.18 36.13 -15.36
C LEU A 51 8.47 37.61 -15.14
N SER A 52 8.56 38.02 -13.88
CA SER A 52 8.69 39.43 -13.50
C SER A 52 10.14 39.88 -13.36
N ASN A 53 11.02 39.01 -12.85
CA ASN A 53 12.42 39.31 -12.54
C ASN A 53 13.32 38.05 -12.60
N PRO A 54 13.60 37.51 -13.81
CA PRO A 54 14.26 36.23 -14.00
C PRO A 54 15.71 36.16 -13.47
N ASP A 55 16.36 37.30 -13.23
CA ASP A 55 17.74 37.38 -12.77
C ASP A 55 17.89 37.52 -11.25
N SER A 56 16.79 37.57 -10.50
CA SER A 56 16.81 37.67 -9.04
C SER A 56 17.45 36.42 -8.40
N LYS A 57 18.01 36.58 -7.18
CA LYS A 57 18.59 35.45 -6.45
C LYS A 57 17.50 34.45 -6.08
N GLU A 58 16.32 34.97 -5.77
CA GLU A 58 15.10 34.26 -5.43
C GLU A 58 14.59 33.44 -6.63
N ALA A 59 14.49 34.04 -7.82
CA ALA A 59 14.13 33.33 -9.06
C ALA A 59 15.06 32.16 -9.35
N ARG A 60 16.39 32.36 -9.18
CA ARG A 60 17.39 31.31 -9.39
C ARG A 60 17.24 30.15 -8.40
N TYR A 61 17.04 30.44 -7.11
CA TYR A 61 16.83 29.40 -6.10
C TYR A 61 15.55 28.61 -6.39
N LEU A 62 14.45 29.30 -6.67
CA LEU A 62 13.17 28.66 -6.98
C LEU A 62 13.25 27.79 -8.26
N THR A 63 13.99 28.26 -9.27
CA THR A 63 14.30 27.46 -10.46
C THR A 63 15.09 26.20 -10.11
N GLN A 64 16.06 26.28 -9.19
CA GLN A 64 16.81 25.09 -8.72
C GLN A 64 15.90 24.10 -7.97
N GLN A 65 14.98 24.57 -7.13
CA GLN A 65 14.02 23.69 -6.45
C GLN A 65 13.06 23.03 -7.45
N PHE A 66 12.60 23.78 -8.45
CA PHE A 66 11.81 23.24 -9.55
C PHE A 66 12.58 22.18 -10.35
N GLU A 67 13.87 22.37 -10.55
CA GLU A 67 14.73 21.36 -11.19
C GLU A 67 14.85 20.08 -10.35
N LEU A 68 14.93 20.19 -9.02
CA LEU A 68 14.91 19.01 -8.16
C LEU A 68 13.56 18.27 -8.22
N VAL A 69 12.44 19.01 -8.28
CA VAL A 69 11.11 18.44 -8.55
C VAL A 69 11.09 17.73 -9.90
N ASN A 70 11.60 18.35 -10.97
CA ASN A 70 11.72 17.73 -12.29
C ASN A 70 12.51 16.42 -12.24
N GLN A 71 13.62 16.37 -11.49
CA GLN A 71 14.44 15.18 -11.33
C GLN A 71 13.66 14.04 -10.66
N GLN A 72 12.83 14.33 -9.64
CA GLN A 72 11.97 13.31 -9.03
C GLN A 72 10.83 12.84 -9.96
N LEU A 73 10.51 13.64 -10.97
CA LEU A 73 9.52 13.36 -12.01
C LEU A 73 10.17 12.80 -13.30
N GLU A 74 11.48 12.56 -13.32
CA GLU A 74 12.12 11.85 -14.43
C GLU A 74 11.58 10.42 -14.54
N GLY A 75 11.36 9.94 -15.78
CA GLY A 75 10.79 8.62 -16.02
C GLY A 75 9.30 8.51 -15.71
N ILE A 76 8.60 9.62 -15.41
CA ILE A 76 7.15 9.61 -15.14
C ILE A 76 6.33 9.03 -16.30
N GLN A 77 6.81 9.13 -17.54
CA GLN A 77 6.16 8.50 -18.70
C GLN A 77 6.08 6.97 -18.54
N ASP A 78 7.18 6.31 -18.18
CA ASP A 78 7.20 4.85 -17.92
C ASP A 78 6.31 4.50 -16.72
N GLU A 79 6.21 5.42 -15.76
CA GLU A 79 5.37 5.22 -14.59
C GLU A 79 3.88 5.33 -14.90
N ILE A 80 3.50 6.25 -15.79
CA ILE A 80 2.13 6.45 -16.24
C ILE A 80 1.72 5.41 -17.27
N ASP A 81 2.62 4.90 -18.10
CA ASP A 81 2.34 3.74 -18.94
C ASP A 81 1.92 2.53 -18.08
N LYS A 82 2.43 2.42 -16.84
CA LYS A 82 1.98 1.43 -15.86
C LYS A 82 0.62 1.77 -15.25
N ILE A 83 0.37 3.05 -14.89
CA ILE A 83 -0.98 3.49 -14.46
C ILE A 83 -2.01 3.17 -15.54
N ALA A 84 -1.73 3.53 -16.79
CA ALA A 84 -2.52 3.23 -17.96
C ALA A 84 -2.86 1.74 -18.10
N LEU A 85 -1.86 0.87 -17.96
CA LEU A 85 -2.04 -0.57 -17.97
C LEU A 85 -2.89 -1.06 -16.79
N GLU A 86 -2.71 -0.50 -15.60
CA GLU A 86 -3.48 -0.80 -14.40
C GLU A 86 -4.95 -0.34 -14.54
N LEU A 87 -5.19 0.85 -15.10
CA LEU A 87 -6.52 1.35 -15.46
C LEU A 87 -7.19 0.44 -16.50
N GLN A 88 -6.45 0.04 -17.53
CA GLN A 88 -6.95 -0.88 -18.55
C GLN A 88 -7.32 -2.24 -17.95
N ARG A 89 -6.50 -2.79 -17.05
CA ARG A 89 -6.77 -4.05 -16.33
C ARG A 89 -8.00 -3.94 -15.43
N SER A 90 -8.13 -2.80 -14.75
CA SER A 90 -9.24 -2.49 -13.85
C SER A 90 -10.55 -2.20 -14.60
N SER A 91 -10.58 -2.35 -15.92
CA SER A 91 -11.71 -1.98 -16.80
C SER A 91 -12.16 -0.53 -16.66
N LEU A 92 -11.27 0.34 -16.17
CA LEU A 92 -11.51 1.76 -16.08
C LEU A 92 -11.40 2.35 -17.49
N ASN A 93 -12.38 3.19 -17.83
CA ASN A 93 -12.71 3.57 -19.21
C ASN A 93 -11.49 4.15 -19.98
N LYS A 94 -11.42 3.93 -21.30
CA LYS A 94 -10.39 4.46 -22.22
C LYS A 94 -10.17 5.98 -22.07
N GLN A 95 -11.20 6.69 -21.66
CA GLN A 95 -11.15 8.12 -21.39
C GLN A 95 -10.14 8.50 -20.30
N ASN A 96 -9.90 7.66 -19.30
CA ASN A 96 -8.89 7.95 -18.28
C ASN A 96 -7.48 7.89 -18.88
N PHE A 97 -7.18 6.90 -19.72
CA PHE A 97 -5.92 6.81 -20.43
C PHE A 97 -5.61 8.04 -21.29
N ASP A 98 -6.60 8.50 -22.07
CA ASP A 98 -6.43 9.66 -22.94
C ASP A 98 -6.16 10.95 -22.12
N ARG A 99 -6.75 11.09 -20.93
CA ARG A 99 -6.54 12.23 -20.01
C ARG A 99 -5.12 12.28 -19.46
N GLU A 100 -4.57 11.14 -19.03
CA GLU A 100 -3.22 11.06 -18.46
C GLU A 100 -2.16 11.44 -19.49
N ALA A 101 -2.29 10.92 -20.71
CA ALA A 101 -1.41 11.25 -21.82
C ALA A 101 -1.47 12.75 -22.17
N GLN A 102 -2.66 13.35 -22.14
CA GLN A 102 -2.82 14.78 -22.34
C GLN A 102 -2.13 15.60 -21.24
N MET A 103 -2.34 15.29 -19.95
CA MET A 103 -1.69 15.97 -18.82
C MET A 103 -0.15 15.90 -18.92
N LEU A 104 0.39 14.74 -19.31
CA LEU A 104 1.82 14.59 -19.53
C LEU A 104 2.32 15.45 -20.68
N SER A 105 1.61 15.46 -21.79
CA SER A 105 2.00 16.27 -22.95
C SER A 105 1.98 17.76 -22.63
N GLN A 106 1.04 18.22 -21.80
CA GLN A 106 1.01 19.59 -21.29
C GLN A 106 2.25 19.91 -20.46
N TYR A 107 2.59 19.03 -19.53
CA TYR A 107 3.76 19.17 -18.68
C TYR A 107 5.08 19.12 -19.46
N GLU A 108 5.20 18.23 -20.44
CA GLU A 108 6.36 18.14 -21.33
C GLU A 108 6.58 19.47 -22.06
N LYS A 109 5.52 20.08 -22.60
CA LYS A 109 5.60 21.39 -23.25
C LYS A 109 5.94 22.51 -22.28
N PHE A 110 5.49 22.42 -21.03
CA PHE A 110 5.89 23.35 -19.98
C PHE A 110 7.39 23.25 -19.67
N GLN A 111 7.92 22.04 -19.50
CA GLN A 111 9.36 21.81 -19.28
C GLN A 111 10.19 22.32 -20.46
N ASP A 112 9.71 22.07 -21.69
CA ASP A 112 10.27 22.57 -22.95
C ASP A 112 10.43 24.10 -22.95
N PHE A 113 9.49 24.80 -22.32
CA PHE A 113 9.51 26.25 -22.13
C PHE A 113 10.46 26.68 -21.00
N VAL A 114 10.34 26.07 -19.82
CA VAL A 114 11.15 26.42 -18.64
C VAL A 114 12.65 26.25 -18.95
N ASN A 115 13.00 25.19 -19.66
CA ASN A 115 14.38 24.83 -19.99
C ASN A 115 14.90 25.48 -21.29
N ALA A 116 14.09 26.30 -21.95
CA ALA A 116 14.46 26.93 -23.22
C ALA A 116 15.56 27.99 -23.02
N LYS A 117 16.54 28.00 -23.93
CA LYS A 117 17.50 29.12 -24.04
C LYS A 117 16.74 30.43 -24.30
N PRO A 118 17.23 31.60 -23.83
CA PRO A 118 16.52 32.88 -23.94
C PRO A 118 15.95 33.19 -25.34
N LYS A 119 16.75 32.94 -26.40
CA LYS A 119 16.35 33.16 -27.80
C LYS A 119 15.20 32.30 -28.32
N PHE A 120 14.82 31.24 -27.59
CA PHE A 120 13.73 30.33 -27.96
C PHE A 120 12.57 30.37 -26.95
N LYS A 121 12.70 31.13 -25.86
CA LYS A 121 11.80 31.09 -24.71
C LYS A 121 10.38 31.53 -25.08
N GLU A 122 10.25 32.63 -25.81
CA GLU A 122 8.96 33.15 -26.29
C GLU A 122 8.23 32.15 -27.21
N LYS A 123 8.91 31.60 -28.22
CA LYS A 123 8.32 30.60 -29.12
C LYS A 123 7.91 29.30 -28.39
N LYS A 124 8.65 28.89 -27.36
CA LYS A 124 8.32 27.70 -26.56
C LYS A 124 7.16 27.98 -25.59
N MET A 125 7.09 29.19 -25.04
CA MET A 125 5.97 29.67 -24.22
C MET A 125 4.66 29.64 -25.02
N GLU A 126 4.63 30.24 -26.22
CA GLU A 126 3.44 30.22 -27.09
C GLU A 126 2.98 28.80 -27.41
N LYS A 127 3.94 27.89 -27.67
CA LYS A 127 3.64 26.47 -27.90
C LYS A 127 3.02 25.81 -26.68
N PHE A 128 3.54 26.07 -25.48
CA PHE A 128 2.97 25.54 -24.25
C PHE A 128 1.53 26.04 -24.06
N LEU A 129 1.31 27.36 -24.14
CA LEU A 129 -0.01 27.97 -23.96
C LEU A 129 -1.03 27.37 -24.95
N SER A 130 -0.68 27.35 -26.24
CA SER A 130 -1.55 26.82 -27.28
C SER A 130 -1.80 25.31 -27.10
N HIS A 131 -0.78 24.53 -26.73
CA HIS A 131 -0.94 23.09 -26.51
C HIS A 131 -1.84 22.80 -25.32
N TYR A 132 -1.68 23.54 -24.21
CA TYR A 132 -2.50 23.41 -23.02
C TYR A 132 -3.98 23.66 -23.30
N GLU A 133 -4.30 24.75 -23.99
CA GLU A 133 -5.68 25.09 -24.38
C GLU A 133 -6.30 24.08 -25.35
N ASN A 134 -5.48 23.46 -26.22
CA ASN A 134 -5.93 22.47 -27.22
C ASN A 134 -5.99 21.03 -26.68
N THR A 135 -5.57 20.79 -25.45
CA THR A 135 -5.56 19.45 -24.81
C THR A 135 -6.42 19.43 -23.55
N ASP A 136 -7.63 20.00 -23.65
CA ASP A 136 -8.65 20.03 -22.61
C ASP A 136 -8.24 20.77 -21.31
N ALA A 137 -7.18 21.59 -21.36
CA ALA A 137 -6.75 22.48 -20.26
C ALA A 137 -6.73 21.77 -18.89
N ASP A 138 -7.45 22.29 -17.90
CA ASP A 138 -7.54 21.75 -16.53
C ASP A 138 -8.63 20.68 -16.36
N LEU A 139 -9.45 20.42 -17.39
CA LEU A 139 -10.55 19.44 -17.33
C LEU A 139 -10.03 18.02 -17.07
N ASN A 140 -8.84 17.68 -17.59
CA ASN A 140 -8.22 16.38 -17.36
C ASN A 140 -7.87 16.15 -15.89
N LEU A 141 -7.30 17.17 -15.25
CA LEU A 141 -6.93 17.11 -13.84
C LEU A 141 -8.17 17.15 -12.93
N ASP A 142 -9.19 17.94 -13.28
CA ASP A 142 -10.48 17.94 -12.60
C ASP A 142 -11.18 16.57 -12.68
N ALA A 143 -11.15 15.92 -13.86
CA ALA A 143 -11.71 14.60 -14.05
C ALA A 143 -10.96 13.53 -13.25
N LEU A 144 -9.63 13.59 -13.22
CA LEU A 144 -8.79 12.68 -12.43
C LEU A 144 -9.10 12.82 -10.93
N TYR A 145 -9.20 14.05 -10.44
CA TYR A 145 -9.63 14.35 -9.07
C TYR A 145 -10.99 13.71 -8.76
N ASN A 146 -12.00 13.96 -9.60
CA ASN A 146 -13.35 13.42 -9.41
C ASN A 146 -13.38 11.88 -9.41
N ALA A 147 -12.53 11.24 -10.22
CA ALA A 147 -12.39 9.78 -10.25
C ALA A 147 -11.82 9.23 -8.94
N VAL A 148 -10.88 9.94 -8.31
CA VAL A 148 -10.29 9.55 -7.02
C VAL A 148 -11.26 9.72 -5.87
N VAL A 149 -11.97 10.86 -5.81
CA VAL A 149 -12.88 11.15 -4.68
C VAL A 149 -14.23 10.45 -4.80
N GLY A 150 -14.53 9.83 -5.95
CA GLY A 150 -15.76 9.08 -6.20
C GLY A 150 -16.96 9.94 -6.59
N ASP A 151 -16.73 11.19 -7.01
CA ASP A 151 -17.79 12.12 -7.47
C ASP A 151 -17.99 12.06 -9.00
N SER A 152 -17.52 10.98 -9.64
CA SER A 152 -17.70 10.78 -11.07
C SER A 152 -19.07 10.13 -11.34
N ALA A 153 -19.94 10.78 -12.11
CA ALA A 153 -21.27 10.30 -12.45
C ALA A 153 -21.31 8.99 -13.29
N ALA A 154 -20.16 8.35 -13.53
CA ALA A 154 -19.99 7.33 -14.57
C ALA A 154 -19.22 6.06 -14.16
N GLY A 155 -18.85 5.87 -12.88
CA GLY A 155 -18.13 4.65 -12.48
C GLY A 155 -17.84 4.52 -10.99
N ASP A 156 -17.34 3.34 -10.62
CA ASP A 156 -16.85 3.03 -9.27
C ASP A 156 -15.62 3.91 -8.93
N PRO A 157 -15.41 4.27 -7.65
CA PRO A 157 -14.28 5.08 -7.25
C PRO A 157 -12.94 4.42 -7.65
N LEU A 158 -12.05 5.21 -8.28
CA LEU A 158 -10.80 4.72 -8.87
C LEU A 158 -9.99 3.81 -7.92
N LEU A 159 -9.81 4.28 -6.68
CA LEU A 159 -9.00 3.57 -5.69
C LEU A 159 -9.69 2.29 -5.20
N GLU A 160 -11.01 2.25 -5.10
CA GLU A 160 -11.75 1.05 -4.72
C GLU A 160 -11.63 -0.03 -5.79
N THR A 161 -11.71 0.35 -7.07
CA THR A 161 -11.49 -0.57 -8.19
C THR A 161 -10.08 -1.15 -8.15
N VAL A 162 -9.05 -0.32 -7.96
CA VAL A 162 -7.65 -0.78 -7.88
C VAL A 162 -7.45 -1.73 -6.70
N VAL A 163 -7.97 -1.41 -5.51
CA VAL A 163 -7.90 -2.28 -4.33
C VAL A 163 -8.55 -3.65 -4.62
N ALA A 164 -9.70 -3.66 -5.29
CA ALA A 164 -10.39 -4.90 -5.64
C ALA A 164 -9.63 -5.71 -6.71
N THR A 165 -9.17 -5.07 -7.78
CA THR A 165 -8.41 -5.70 -8.88
C THR A 165 -7.10 -6.30 -8.39
N GLU A 166 -6.38 -5.58 -7.52
CA GLU A 166 -5.14 -6.05 -6.89
C GLU A 166 -5.38 -6.99 -5.69
N GLN A 167 -6.65 -7.37 -5.44
CA GLN A 167 -7.03 -8.30 -4.38
C GLN A 167 -6.44 -7.88 -3.03
N ARG A 168 -6.55 -6.60 -2.68
CA ARG A 168 -6.00 -5.99 -1.46
C ARG A 168 -4.51 -6.25 -1.24
N SER A 169 -3.75 -6.41 -2.32
CA SER A 169 -2.29 -6.45 -2.25
C SER A 169 -1.77 -5.06 -1.95
N ARG A 170 -1.25 -4.83 -0.74
CA ARG A 170 -0.78 -3.52 -0.27
C ARG A 170 0.25 -2.90 -1.22
N ARG A 171 1.26 -3.66 -1.64
CA ARG A 171 2.39 -3.14 -2.43
C ARG A 171 1.97 -2.59 -3.80
N PRO A 172 1.18 -3.33 -4.62
CA PRO A 172 0.61 -2.78 -5.84
C PRO A 172 -0.25 -1.52 -5.63
N VAL A 173 -1.06 -1.47 -4.58
CA VAL A 173 -1.91 -0.30 -4.28
C VAL A 173 -1.06 0.90 -3.86
N GLU A 174 -0.05 0.69 -3.00
CA GLU A 174 0.95 1.68 -2.63
C GLU A 174 1.65 2.24 -3.88
N ASP A 175 2.11 1.36 -4.78
CA ASP A 175 2.79 1.73 -6.02
C ASP A 175 1.88 2.54 -6.95
N PHE A 176 0.63 2.13 -7.15
CA PHE A 176 -0.37 2.88 -7.91
C PHE A 176 -0.56 4.29 -7.35
N CYS A 177 -0.74 4.42 -6.02
CA CYS A 177 -0.90 5.70 -5.36
C CYS A 177 0.31 6.63 -5.54
N ALA A 178 1.53 6.09 -5.48
CA ALA A 178 2.75 6.86 -5.69
C ALA A 178 2.84 7.41 -7.13
N ARG A 179 2.51 6.60 -8.14
CA ARG A 179 2.49 7.03 -9.55
C ARG A 179 1.40 8.08 -9.78
N LEU A 180 0.21 7.85 -9.24
CA LEU A 180 -0.92 8.77 -9.35
C LEU A 180 -0.62 10.12 -8.69
N LYS A 181 0.07 10.13 -7.54
CA LYS A 181 0.55 11.35 -6.89
C LYS A 181 1.44 12.19 -7.81
N LYS A 182 2.40 11.56 -8.50
CA LYS A 182 3.26 12.27 -9.48
C LYS A 182 2.44 12.82 -10.65
N LEU A 183 1.46 12.07 -11.15
CA LEU A 183 0.55 12.53 -12.19
C LEU A 183 -0.24 13.79 -11.76
N PHE A 184 -0.74 13.85 -10.53
CA PHE A 184 -1.37 15.06 -10.00
C PHE A 184 -0.40 16.23 -9.97
N VAL A 185 0.84 16.02 -9.50
CA VAL A 185 1.86 17.08 -9.43
C VAL A 185 2.15 17.67 -10.81
N VAL A 186 2.38 16.84 -11.85
CA VAL A 186 2.64 17.36 -13.21
C VAL A 186 1.45 18.13 -13.77
N GLY A 187 0.22 17.67 -13.52
CA GLY A 187 -0.99 18.38 -13.91
C GLY A 187 -1.13 19.72 -13.21
N ILE A 188 -0.91 19.77 -11.88
CA ILE A 188 -0.99 21.00 -11.10
C ILE A 188 0.07 22.01 -11.57
N ILE A 189 1.31 21.56 -11.80
CA ILE A 189 2.38 22.42 -12.34
C ILE A 189 1.97 23.01 -13.69
N ALA A 190 1.41 22.21 -14.60
CA ALA A 190 0.98 22.70 -15.91
C ALA A 190 -0.15 23.74 -15.79
N VAL A 191 -1.16 23.49 -14.96
CA VAL A 191 -2.28 24.43 -14.72
C VAL A 191 -1.77 25.75 -14.13
N MET A 192 -0.90 25.68 -13.12
CA MET A 192 -0.31 26.86 -12.49
C MET A 192 0.58 27.63 -13.46
N GLY A 193 1.44 26.93 -14.22
CA GLY A 193 2.30 27.53 -15.23
C GLY A 193 1.50 28.27 -16.30
N HIS A 194 0.39 27.69 -16.76
CA HIS A 194 -0.50 28.34 -17.72
C HIS A 194 -1.16 29.62 -17.14
N SER A 195 -1.73 29.54 -15.93
CA SER A 195 -2.34 30.73 -15.27
C SER A 195 -1.32 31.84 -15.07
N ALA A 196 -0.12 31.52 -14.58
CA ALA A 196 0.96 32.49 -14.39
C ALA A 196 1.32 33.23 -15.69
N LEU A 197 1.42 32.50 -16.80
CA LEU A 197 1.81 33.05 -18.10
C LEU A 197 0.71 33.87 -18.76
N LYS A 198 -0.55 33.49 -18.58
CA LYS A 198 -1.69 34.14 -19.23
C LYS A 198 -2.21 35.34 -18.44
N GLU A 199 -2.21 35.25 -17.11
CA GLU A 199 -2.81 36.25 -16.20
C GLU A 199 -1.74 37.11 -15.51
N GLY A 200 -0.45 36.78 -15.68
CA GLY A 200 0.67 37.46 -15.03
C GLY A 200 0.83 37.12 -13.54
N ALA A 201 -0.05 36.28 -13.01
CA ALA A 201 -0.02 35.74 -11.66
C ALA A 201 -0.83 34.44 -11.64
N VAL A 202 -0.64 33.63 -10.61
CA VAL A 202 -1.59 32.56 -10.29
C VAL A 202 -2.54 33.09 -9.23
N GLY A 203 -3.83 32.80 -9.34
CA GLY A 203 -4.82 33.24 -8.35
C GLY A 203 -4.68 32.49 -7.02
N GLU A 204 -4.81 33.19 -5.88
CA GLU A 204 -4.81 32.57 -4.54
C GLU A 204 -5.90 31.49 -4.42
N GLU A 205 -7.05 31.68 -5.09
CA GLU A 205 -8.12 30.69 -5.16
C GLU A 205 -7.67 29.37 -5.83
N MET A 206 -6.91 29.46 -6.92
CA MET A 206 -6.39 28.28 -7.63
C MET A 206 -5.41 27.50 -6.75
N VAL A 207 -4.56 28.21 -6.00
CA VAL A 207 -3.63 27.59 -5.05
C VAL A 207 -4.41 26.83 -3.97
N LYS A 208 -5.38 27.49 -3.33
CA LYS A 208 -6.23 26.86 -2.30
C LYS A 208 -7.02 25.68 -2.84
N LYS A 209 -7.58 25.78 -4.05
CA LYS A 209 -8.29 24.69 -4.75
C LYS A 209 -7.38 23.47 -4.84
N TRP A 210 -6.20 23.61 -5.42
CA TRP A 210 -5.34 22.45 -5.68
C TRP A 210 -4.62 21.92 -4.44
N GLN A 211 -4.30 22.76 -3.45
CA GLN A 211 -3.80 22.30 -2.15
C GLN A 211 -4.82 21.43 -1.42
N GLY A 212 -6.06 21.91 -1.29
CA GLY A 212 -7.12 21.15 -0.62
C GLY A 212 -7.48 19.86 -1.35
N ARG A 213 -7.55 19.90 -2.67
CA ARG A 213 -7.80 18.70 -3.49
C ARG A 213 -6.68 17.67 -3.39
N MET A 214 -5.42 18.12 -3.38
CA MET A 214 -4.29 17.19 -3.23
C MET A 214 -4.30 16.53 -1.86
N GLU A 215 -4.62 17.27 -0.80
CA GLU A 215 -4.76 16.72 0.54
C GLU A 215 -5.88 15.67 0.63
N GLU A 216 -7.03 15.93 -0.02
CA GLU A 216 -8.11 14.95 -0.10
C GLU A 216 -7.68 13.70 -0.89
N VAL A 217 -7.01 13.87 -2.03
CA VAL A 217 -6.46 12.77 -2.84
C VAL A 217 -5.52 11.91 -1.99
N GLU A 218 -4.57 12.52 -1.26
CA GLU A 218 -3.64 11.80 -0.39
C GLU A 218 -4.37 11.08 0.75
N THR A 219 -5.43 11.67 1.29
CA THR A 219 -6.28 11.04 2.30
C THR A 219 -7.00 9.81 1.75
N ARG A 220 -7.53 9.88 0.52
CA ARG A 220 -8.17 8.74 -0.14
C ARG A 220 -7.17 7.62 -0.46
N MET A 221 -5.97 7.97 -0.94
CA MET A 221 -4.89 7.01 -1.16
C MET A 221 -4.50 6.29 0.13
N LYS A 222 -4.36 7.04 1.23
CA LYS A 222 -4.11 6.46 2.55
C LYS A 222 -5.20 5.47 2.95
N ALA A 223 -6.47 5.84 2.80
CA ALA A 223 -7.59 4.97 3.15
C ALA A 223 -7.61 3.67 2.33
N ALA A 224 -7.26 3.72 1.04
CA ALA A 224 -7.15 2.53 0.19
C ALA A 224 -6.05 1.56 0.65
N VAL A 225 -4.90 2.09 1.09
CA VAL A 225 -3.80 1.29 1.63
C VAL A 225 -4.13 0.74 3.03
N ASP A 226 -4.79 1.54 3.87
CA ASP A 226 -5.28 1.09 5.17
C ASP A 226 -6.33 -0.02 5.01
N ASP A 227 -7.23 0.04 4.02
CA ASP A 227 -8.18 -1.05 3.71
C ASP A 227 -7.46 -2.38 3.43
N CYS A 228 -6.34 -2.33 2.68
CA CYS A 228 -5.51 -3.50 2.43
C CYS A 228 -4.91 -4.08 3.71
N LYS A 229 -4.50 -3.21 4.64
CA LYS A 229 -3.90 -3.60 5.92
C LYS A 229 -4.93 -4.08 6.93
N ASP A 230 -6.13 -3.52 6.96
CA ASP A 230 -7.15 -3.84 7.95
C ASP A 230 -7.91 -5.13 7.57
N ASN A 231 -8.09 -5.36 6.27
CA ASN A 231 -8.82 -6.52 5.75
C ASN A 231 -7.90 -7.64 5.24
N PHE A 232 -6.60 -7.57 5.55
CA PHE A 232 -5.61 -8.53 5.05
C PHE A 232 -5.92 -9.97 5.46
N ALA A 233 -6.48 -10.19 6.66
CA ALA A 233 -6.74 -11.52 7.20
C ALA A 233 -7.85 -12.24 6.42
N ASP A 234 -8.93 -11.52 6.10
CA ASP A 234 -10.03 -12.05 5.30
C ASP A 234 -9.57 -12.34 3.86
N GLN A 235 -8.79 -11.44 3.28
CA GLN A 235 -8.21 -11.65 1.96
C GLN A 235 -7.21 -12.83 1.96
N ALA A 236 -6.35 -12.95 2.97
CA ALA A 236 -5.37 -14.03 3.08
C ALA A 236 -6.05 -15.39 3.17
N LYS A 237 -7.21 -15.46 3.84
CA LYS A 237 -8.03 -16.68 3.84
C LYS A 237 -8.53 -17.05 2.45
N LEU A 238 -9.07 -16.08 1.69
CA LEU A 238 -9.52 -16.30 0.31
C LEU A 238 -8.36 -16.75 -0.60
N ASP A 239 -7.19 -16.12 -0.46
CA ASP A 239 -6.00 -16.46 -1.23
C ASP A 239 -5.54 -17.90 -0.94
N VAL A 240 -5.53 -18.30 0.34
CA VAL A 240 -5.21 -19.69 0.74
C VAL A 240 -6.26 -20.65 0.20
N GLU A 241 -7.55 -20.31 0.28
CA GLU A 241 -8.62 -21.13 -0.31
C GLU A 241 -8.42 -21.34 -1.82
N LEU A 242 -8.05 -20.30 -2.56
CA LEU A 242 -7.76 -20.37 -3.99
C LEU A 242 -6.53 -21.24 -4.30
N LEU A 243 -5.41 -21.01 -3.61
CA LEU A 243 -4.19 -21.81 -3.77
C LEU A 243 -4.45 -23.31 -3.51
N LEU A 244 -5.28 -23.62 -2.53
CA LEU A 244 -5.66 -24.98 -2.17
C LEU A 244 -6.65 -25.63 -3.15
N GLN A 245 -7.40 -24.84 -3.92
CA GLN A 245 -8.22 -25.35 -5.02
C GLN A 245 -7.36 -25.78 -6.21
N GLU A 246 -6.32 -25.02 -6.53
CA GLU A 246 -5.39 -25.32 -7.62
C GLU A 246 -4.45 -26.48 -7.27
N ASN A 247 -3.98 -26.53 -6.02
CA ASN A 247 -3.10 -27.59 -5.54
C ASN A 247 -3.55 -28.11 -4.16
N PRO A 248 -4.41 -29.15 -4.12
CA PRO A 248 -4.90 -29.70 -2.84
C PRO A 248 -3.80 -30.41 -2.03
N GLY A 249 -2.60 -30.59 -2.59
CA GLY A 249 -1.36 -31.01 -1.92
C GLY A 249 -1.36 -32.39 -1.26
N ALA A 250 -0.16 -32.90 -1.01
CA ALA A 250 0.08 -33.92 0.00
C ALA A 250 0.59 -33.22 1.28
N VAL A 251 0.29 -33.77 2.46
CA VAL A 251 0.76 -33.21 3.74
C VAL A 251 2.28 -33.41 3.84
N ASN A 252 3.05 -32.45 3.36
CA ASN A 252 4.50 -32.45 3.40
C ASN A 252 5.05 -31.03 3.58
N ARG A 253 6.37 -30.93 3.80
CA ARG A 253 7.03 -29.66 4.13
C ARG A 253 7.04 -28.69 2.95
N ASP A 254 7.17 -29.20 1.72
CA ASP A 254 7.20 -28.35 0.53
C ASP A 254 5.85 -27.66 0.31
N PHE A 255 4.76 -28.37 0.60
CA PHE A 255 3.40 -27.83 0.57
C PHE A 255 3.21 -26.69 1.59
N THR A 256 3.55 -26.90 2.86
CA THR A 256 3.41 -25.83 3.88
C THR A 256 4.34 -24.66 3.61
N LYS A 257 5.55 -24.92 3.08
CA LYS A 257 6.51 -23.89 2.71
C LYS A 257 6.05 -23.06 1.52
N SER A 258 5.49 -23.67 0.48
CA SER A 258 4.95 -22.94 -0.68
C SER A 258 3.81 -22.01 -0.27
N LEU A 259 2.91 -22.46 0.61
CA LEU A 259 1.85 -21.59 1.17
C LEU A 259 2.45 -20.42 1.98
N LEU A 260 3.49 -20.69 2.77
CA LEU A 260 4.18 -19.65 3.55
C LEU A 260 4.81 -18.61 2.63
N GLU A 261 5.53 -19.04 1.60
CA GLU A 261 6.20 -18.17 0.63
C GLU A 261 5.18 -17.28 -0.10
N SER A 262 4.02 -17.82 -0.49
CA SER A 262 2.93 -17.05 -1.10
C SER A 262 2.37 -15.97 -0.17
N LEU A 263 2.10 -16.31 1.11
CA LEU A 263 1.60 -15.36 2.09
C LEU A 263 2.64 -14.28 2.44
N VAL A 264 3.89 -14.66 2.68
CA VAL A 264 4.99 -13.72 2.97
C VAL A 264 5.22 -12.76 1.80
N LYS A 265 5.11 -13.25 0.56
CA LYS A 265 5.29 -12.41 -0.63
C LYS A 265 4.22 -11.31 -0.75
N LYS A 266 2.97 -11.61 -0.43
CA LYS A 266 1.86 -10.66 -0.55
C LYS A 266 1.67 -9.79 0.70
N TYR A 267 1.93 -10.38 1.87
CA TYR A 267 1.72 -9.79 3.19
C TYR A 267 3.05 -9.68 3.94
N ASP A 268 3.99 -8.93 3.37
CA ASP A 268 5.38 -8.81 3.83
C ASP A 268 5.53 -8.18 5.24
N TRP A 269 4.47 -7.54 5.74
CA TRP A 269 4.40 -6.96 7.09
C TRP A 269 3.85 -7.92 8.15
N VAL A 270 3.54 -9.17 7.78
CA VAL A 270 2.87 -10.14 8.65
C VAL A 270 3.75 -11.36 8.88
N ASN A 271 3.75 -11.85 10.12
CA ASN A 271 4.36 -13.12 10.49
C ASN A 271 3.28 -14.20 10.48
N TRP A 272 3.60 -15.34 9.87
CA TRP A 272 2.69 -16.42 9.53
C TRP A 272 3.19 -17.74 10.12
N SER A 273 2.26 -18.56 10.60
CA SER A 273 2.47 -19.95 10.96
C SER A 273 1.42 -20.81 10.25
N ILE A 274 1.88 -21.82 9.54
CA ILE A 274 1.05 -22.75 8.76
C ILE A 274 1.24 -24.15 9.34
N ARG A 275 0.13 -24.82 9.63
CA ARG A 275 0.11 -26.23 10.04
C ARG A 275 -0.82 -27.01 9.14
N ALA A 276 -0.36 -28.13 8.61
CA ALA A 276 -1.15 -29.04 7.79
C ALA A 276 -1.17 -30.44 8.41
N PHE A 277 -2.34 -31.06 8.43
CA PHE A 277 -2.50 -32.44 8.89
C PHE A 277 -3.67 -33.13 8.21
N SER A 278 -3.62 -34.46 8.11
CA SER A 278 -4.71 -35.22 7.48
C SER A 278 -5.95 -35.24 8.37
N ASP A 279 -7.08 -34.81 7.80
CA ASP A 279 -8.42 -34.90 8.38
C ASP A 279 -9.11 -36.23 8.06
N LYS A 280 -8.40 -37.18 7.43
CA LYS A 280 -8.93 -38.53 7.23
C LYS A 280 -9.16 -39.21 8.58
N GLU A 281 -10.31 -39.83 8.72
CA GLU A 281 -10.65 -40.65 9.87
C GLU A 281 -9.74 -41.89 9.86
N ARG A 282 -8.74 -41.93 10.75
CA ARG A 282 -7.98 -43.16 10.98
C ARG A 282 -8.77 -44.02 11.96
N ILE A 283 -9.53 -44.96 11.41
CA ILE A 283 -10.02 -46.18 12.06
C ILE A 283 -11.05 -45.94 13.18
N PHE A 284 -12.21 -46.57 13.04
CA PHE A 284 -13.44 -46.42 13.86
C PHE A 284 -13.24 -46.45 15.40
N PHE A 285 -12.20 -47.14 15.90
CA PHE A 285 -11.94 -47.31 17.34
C PHE A 285 -11.26 -46.10 18.01
N PHE A 286 -10.48 -45.29 17.27
CA PHE A 286 -9.77 -44.12 17.83
C PHE A 286 -10.66 -42.88 17.96
N ASN A 287 -11.76 -42.81 17.20
CA ASN A 287 -12.75 -41.72 17.27
C ASN A 287 -13.49 -41.66 18.62
N TRP A 288 -13.63 -42.79 19.32
CA TRP A 288 -14.24 -42.80 20.65
C TRP A 288 -13.34 -42.11 21.68
N LEU A 289 -12.01 -42.23 21.56
CA LEU A 289 -11.07 -41.63 22.51
C LEU A 289 -10.69 -40.17 22.19
N ALA A 290 -10.62 -39.79 20.91
CA ALA A 290 -10.22 -38.43 20.53
C ALA A 290 -11.39 -37.41 20.50
N GLY A 291 -12.64 -37.88 20.42
CA GLY A 291 -13.79 -37.02 20.16
C GLY A 291 -13.66 -36.27 18.82
N LYS A 292 -14.74 -35.66 18.34
CA LYS A 292 -14.76 -34.92 17.05
C LYS A 292 -13.90 -33.63 17.04
N LYS A 293 -12.98 -33.44 18.00
CA LYS A 293 -12.23 -32.20 18.27
C LYS A 293 -10.73 -32.49 18.34
N CYS A 294 -10.19 -33.00 17.23
CA CYS A 294 -8.78 -33.41 17.13
C CYS A 294 -7.79 -32.24 17.05
N HIS A 295 -8.29 -31.01 16.91
CA HIS A 295 -7.52 -29.78 17.05
C HIS A 295 -8.40 -28.68 17.67
N GLY A 296 -7.78 -27.59 18.11
CA GLY A 296 -8.46 -26.42 18.64
C GLY A 296 -7.51 -25.25 18.84
N SER A 297 -8.04 -24.03 18.80
CA SER A 297 -7.27 -22.80 19.00
C SER A 297 -7.89 -21.98 20.14
N GLY A 298 -7.04 -21.36 20.95
CA GLY A 298 -7.37 -20.25 21.82
C GLY A 298 -6.66 -18.99 21.31
N GLY A 299 -7.32 -17.84 21.44
CA GLY A 299 -6.83 -16.59 20.87
C GLY A 299 -7.46 -16.18 19.54
N ALA A 300 -7.18 -14.96 19.11
CA ALA A 300 -7.58 -14.40 17.81
C ALA A 300 -6.51 -14.68 16.72
N ASN A 301 -6.65 -14.09 15.53
CA ASN A 301 -5.62 -14.11 14.48
C ASN A 301 -5.30 -15.50 13.88
N TRP A 302 -6.34 -16.27 13.58
CA TRP A 302 -6.22 -17.52 12.82
C TRP A 302 -7.46 -17.86 12.00
N PHE A 303 -7.26 -18.72 11.01
CA PHE A 303 -8.33 -19.36 10.24
C PHE A 303 -7.90 -20.78 9.83
N ASP A 304 -8.87 -21.59 9.41
CA ASP A 304 -8.60 -22.91 8.86
C ASP A 304 -9.35 -23.16 7.55
N VAL A 305 -8.76 -24.03 6.72
CA VAL A 305 -9.31 -24.44 5.43
C VAL A 305 -9.23 -25.96 5.33
N LEU A 306 -10.31 -26.61 4.90
CA LEU A 306 -10.35 -28.04 4.63
C LEU A 306 -10.27 -28.29 3.12
N THR A 307 -9.20 -28.94 2.67
CA THR A 307 -9.03 -29.27 1.26
C THR A 307 -9.96 -30.41 0.82
N ARG A 308 -10.14 -30.55 -0.50
CA ARG A 308 -10.86 -31.70 -1.10
C ARG A 308 -10.18 -33.03 -0.79
N SER A 309 -8.85 -33.05 -0.61
CA SER A 309 -8.05 -34.23 -0.26
C SER A 309 -8.14 -34.62 1.23
N LYS A 310 -9.00 -33.95 2.02
CA LYS A 310 -9.15 -34.11 3.47
C LYS A 310 -7.85 -33.80 4.20
N VAL A 311 -7.21 -32.70 3.82
CA VAL A 311 -6.12 -32.07 4.57
C VAL A 311 -6.69 -30.83 5.24
N LYS A 312 -6.49 -30.72 6.54
CA LYS A 312 -6.80 -29.52 7.30
C LYS A 312 -5.54 -28.64 7.31
N VAL A 313 -5.69 -27.40 6.83
CA VAL A 313 -4.66 -26.36 6.87
C VAL A 313 -5.11 -25.32 7.88
N VAL A 314 -4.27 -25.03 8.87
CA VAL A 314 -4.51 -24.00 9.90
C VAL A 314 -3.44 -22.93 9.77
N VAL A 315 -3.88 -21.70 9.55
CA VAL A 315 -3.03 -20.51 9.39
C VAL A 315 -3.28 -19.59 10.57
N SER A 316 -2.22 -19.09 11.18
CA SER A 316 -2.28 -18.08 12.23
C SER A 316 -1.19 -17.07 12.01
N PHE A 317 -1.38 -15.86 12.53
CA PHE A 317 -0.56 -14.72 12.15
C PHE A 317 -0.40 -13.70 13.26
N CYS A 318 0.60 -12.83 13.12
CA CYS A 318 0.84 -11.68 13.99
C CYS A 318 1.59 -10.58 13.20
N VAL A 319 1.15 -9.33 13.32
CA VAL A 319 1.77 -8.18 12.63
C VAL A 319 3.02 -7.70 13.38
N ASP A 320 2.99 -7.70 14.71
CA ASP A 320 4.08 -7.19 15.57
C ASP A 320 4.41 -8.18 16.70
N PRO A 321 5.06 -9.31 16.36
CA PRO A 321 5.25 -10.41 17.29
C PRO A 321 6.17 -10.02 18.44
N LYS A 322 5.69 -10.20 19.66
CA LYS A 322 6.46 -10.04 20.90
C LYS A 322 7.11 -11.35 21.34
N PRO A 323 8.31 -11.29 21.98
CA PRO A 323 8.94 -12.46 22.57
C PRO A 323 8.03 -13.16 23.58
N ILE A 324 8.09 -14.49 23.62
CA ILE A 324 7.32 -15.34 24.53
C ILE A 324 8.24 -16.10 25.48
N ASP A 325 7.81 -16.29 26.73
CA ASP A 325 8.58 -17.06 27.71
C ASP A 325 8.42 -18.57 27.45
N LYS A 326 9.34 -19.13 26.68
CA LYS A 326 9.34 -20.56 26.33
C LYS A 326 9.52 -21.48 27.55
N SER A 327 10.20 -21.04 28.60
CA SER A 327 10.37 -21.83 29.82
C SER A 327 9.05 -21.92 30.57
N GLN A 328 8.36 -20.79 30.74
CA GLN A 328 7.04 -20.75 31.35
C GLN A 328 6.02 -21.58 30.56
N ILE A 329 6.07 -21.53 29.22
CA ILE A 329 5.24 -22.37 28.36
C ILE A 329 5.46 -23.85 28.65
N GLN A 330 6.72 -24.31 28.74
CA GLN A 330 7.04 -25.71 29.03
C GLN A 330 6.53 -26.13 30.42
N GLU A 331 6.75 -25.31 31.44
CA GLU A 331 6.26 -25.56 32.80
C GLU A 331 4.73 -25.71 32.84
N GLN A 332 4.00 -24.84 32.13
CA GLN A 332 2.53 -24.92 32.05
C GLN A 332 2.05 -26.18 31.33
N ILE A 333 2.71 -26.58 30.24
CA ILE A 333 2.38 -27.80 29.51
C ILE A 333 2.54 -29.03 30.41
N GLU A 334 3.59 -29.08 31.22
CA GLU A 334 3.84 -30.16 32.18
C GLU A 334 2.80 -30.17 33.31
N ALA A 335 2.48 -29.00 33.88
CA ALA A 335 1.53 -28.85 34.96
C ALA A 335 0.11 -29.28 34.55
N GLN A 336 -0.36 -28.86 33.37
CA GLN A 336 -1.72 -29.11 32.90
C GLN A 336 -1.93 -30.54 32.38
N LYS A 337 -0.86 -31.29 32.12
CA LYS A 337 -0.87 -32.69 31.62
C LYS A 337 -1.68 -32.92 30.34
N MET A 338 -2.11 -31.84 29.66
CA MET A 338 -2.77 -31.82 28.35
C MET A 338 -3.90 -32.86 28.27
N LYS A 339 -4.79 -32.89 29.27
CA LYS A 339 -5.91 -33.84 29.35
C LYS A 339 -7.15 -33.25 28.66
N GLY A 340 -7.93 -34.09 28.00
CA GLY A 340 -9.18 -33.67 27.34
C GLY A 340 -9.06 -33.52 25.84
N ASN A 341 -10.05 -32.88 25.21
CA ASN A 341 -10.01 -32.58 23.78
C ASN A 341 -9.11 -31.36 23.50
N MET A 342 -8.70 -31.18 22.24
CA MET A 342 -7.69 -30.17 21.91
C MET A 342 -8.20 -28.72 21.98
N ILE A 343 -9.52 -28.50 21.92
CA ILE A 343 -10.11 -27.18 22.18
C ILE A 343 -9.92 -26.79 23.64
N ASP A 344 -10.25 -27.70 24.57
CA ASP A 344 -10.10 -27.43 26.00
C ASP A 344 -8.63 -27.18 26.38
N VAL A 345 -7.73 -27.94 25.78
CA VAL A 345 -6.27 -27.77 25.93
C VAL A 345 -5.82 -26.39 25.45
N ALA A 346 -6.22 -25.99 24.23
CA ALA A 346 -5.84 -24.70 23.68
C ALA A 346 -6.37 -23.53 24.51
N LEU A 347 -7.64 -23.60 24.95
CA LEU A 347 -8.26 -22.59 25.81
C LEU A 347 -7.62 -22.51 27.21
N ALA A 348 -7.23 -23.64 27.80
CA ALA A 348 -6.57 -23.65 29.11
C ALA A 348 -5.17 -23.01 29.07
N LEU A 349 -4.41 -23.30 28.02
CA LEU A 349 -3.10 -22.69 27.80
C LEU A 349 -3.23 -21.20 27.45
N ASN A 350 -4.15 -20.81 26.55
CA ASN A 350 -4.40 -19.40 26.24
C ASN A 350 -4.86 -18.60 27.49
N LYS A 351 -5.62 -19.18 28.42
CA LYS A 351 -5.89 -18.53 29.73
C LYS A 351 -4.64 -18.26 30.55
N SER A 352 -3.60 -19.08 30.41
CA SER A 352 -2.30 -18.89 31.07
C SER A 352 -1.42 -17.87 30.33
N PHE A 353 -1.70 -17.66 29.04
CA PHE A 353 -0.97 -16.79 28.12
C PHE A 353 -1.97 -15.94 27.30
N PRO A 354 -2.67 -14.97 27.92
CA PRO A 354 -3.82 -14.29 27.32
C PRO A 354 -3.49 -13.41 26.11
N ASN A 355 -2.21 -13.10 25.88
CA ASN A 355 -1.72 -12.33 24.74
C ASN A 355 -1.08 -13.24 23.67
N CYS A 356 -1.36 -14.54 23.70
CA CYS A 356 -0.79 -15.51 22.79
C CYS A 356 -1.88 -16.37 22.15
N LEU A 357 -1.77 -16.54 20.83
CA LEU A 357 -2.49 -17.59 20.15
C LEU A 357 -1.89 -18.92 20.59
N VAL A 358 -2.77 -19.86 20.92
CA VAL A 358 -2.42 -21.26 21.17
C VAL A 358 -3.21 -22.13 20.22
N HIS A 359 -2.53 -22.89 19.37
CA HIS A 359 -3.15 -23.95 18.57
C HIS A 359 -2.63 -25.33 19.02
N ALA A 360 -3.56 -26.21 19.36
CA ALA A 360 -3.29 -27.58 19.78
C ALA A 360 -3.83 -28.58 18.76
N VAL A 361 -3.03 -29.56 18.38
CA VAL A 361 -3.43 -30.67 17.52
C VAL A 361 -3.10 -31.99 18.20
N SER A 362 -4.03 -32.95 18.17
CA SER A 362 -3.88 -34.24 18.83
C SER A 362 -2.67 -35.01 18.30
N HIS A 363 -1.93 -35.68 19.19
CA HIS A 363 -0.77 -36.52 18.83
C HIS A 363 -1.09 -37.66 17.84
N TYR A 364 -2.36 -38.03 17.66
CA TYR A 364 -2.77 -39.01 16.63
C TYR A 364 -2.70 -38.46 15.20
N LYS A 365 -2.50 -37.15 15.04
CA LYS A 365 -2.34 -36.49 13.76
C LYS A 365 -0.87 -36.17 13.53
N GLU A 366 -0.39 -36.51 12.35
CA GLU A 366 0.92 -36.06 11.88
C GLU A 366 0.77 -34.62 11.39
N VAL A 367 1.43 -33.70 12.09
CA VAL A 367 1.42 -32.26 11.77
C VAL A 367 2.73 -31.88 11.09
N VAL A 368 2.59 -31.28 9.92
CA VAL A 368 3.67 -30.57 9.23
C VAL A 368 3.47 -29.08 9.45
N GLU A 369 4.55 -28.37 9.73
CA GLU A 369 4.52 -26.97 10.13
C GLU A 369 5.58 -26.16 9.37
N SER A 370 5.29 -24.89 9.10
CA SER A 370 6.22 -23.90 8.55
C SER A 370 5.83 -22.50 9.02
N ASN A 371 6.81 -21.66 9.38
CA ASN A 371 6.59 -20.29 9.84
C ASN A 371 7.76 -19.36 9.48
N ASN A 372 7.56 -18.05 9.59
CA ASN A 372 8.60 -17.02 9.45
C ASN A 372 8.79 -16.15 10.70
N PHE A 373 8.30 -16.60 11.87
CA PHE A 373 8.47 -15.85 13.11
C PHE A 373 9.94 -15.84 13.56
N HIS A 374 10.35 -14.78 14.25
CA HIS A 374 11.61 -14.79 14.99
C HIS A 374 11.59 -15.91 16.05
N GLU A 375 12.74 -16.54 16.30
CA GLU A 375 12.85 -17.69 17.20
C GLU A 375 12.24 -17.38 18.58
N ASP A 376 12.51 -16.21 19.15
CA ASP A 376 12.02 -15.83 20.49
C ASP A 376 10.52 -15.54 20.56
N CYS A 377 9.84 -15.37 19.42
CA CYS A 377 8.41 -15.02 19.37
C CYS A 377 7.51 -16.24 19.07
N TYR A 378 8.11 -17.41 18.87
CA TYR A 378 7.39 -18.60 18.40
C TYR A 378 7.81 -19.86 19.13
N TYR A 379 6.82 -20.66 19.50
CA TYR A 379 7.00 -21.96 20.11
C TYR A 379 6.25 -23.00 19.29
N TYR A 380 6.97 -24.03 18.83
CA TYR A 380 6.38 -25.25 18.30
C TYR A 380 6.98 -26.47 19.02
N GLY A 381 6.10 -27.31 19.58
CA GLY A 381 6.50 -28.45 20.40
C GLY A 381 5.62 -29.67 20.14
N LYS A 382 6.24 -30.85 19.96
CA LYS A 382 5.54 -32.14 19.94
C LYS A 382 5.59 -32.75 21.33
N HIS A 383 4.44 -32.86 21.99
CA HIS A 383 4.30 -33.45 23.32
C HIS A 383 3.58 -34.79 23.24
N LYS A 384 3.64 -35.54 24.34
CA LYS A 384 3.04 -36.89 24.47
C LYS A 384 1.58 -36.96 24.00
N ARG A 385 0.82 -35.87 24.11
CA ARG A 385 -0.63 -35.84 23.82
C ARG A 385 -1.05 -34.88 22.71
N ALA A 386 -0.20 -33.91 22.37
CA ALA A 386 -0.51 -32.87 21.40
C ALA A 386 0.74 -32.28 20.77
N SER A 387 0.62 -31.84 19.52
CA SER A 387 1.50 -30.85 18.92
C SER A 387 0.94 -29.46 19.25
N LEU A 388 1.79 -28.56 19.74
CA LEU A 388 1.42 -27.20 20.10
C LEU A 388 2.15 -26.18 19.24
N CYS A 389 1.43 -25.13 18.88
CA CYS A 389 1.95 -23.92 18.27
C CYS A 389 1.49 -22.74 19.12
N ILE A 390 2.42 -21.92 19.59
CA ILE A 390 2.15 -20.76 20.44
C ILE A 390 2.97 -19.57 19.93
N HIS A 391 2.32 -18.43 19.73
CA HIS A 391 2.95 -17.16 19.40
C HIS A 391 2.13 -16.00 19.95
N SER A 392 2.73 -14.81 20.03
CA SER A 392 2.01 -13.57 20.37
C SER A 392 0.88 -13.28 19.38
N GLU A 393 -0.22 -12.71 19.87
CA GLU A 393 -1.34 -12.24 19.01
C GLU A 393 -1.05 -10.92 18.33
#